data_AF-A0AAX2HAP1-F1
#
_entry.id   AF-A0AAX2HAP1-F1
#
_cell.length_a   1.000
_cell.length_b   1.000
_cell.length_c   1.000
_cell.angle_alpha   90.00
_cell.angle_beta   90.00
_cell.angle_gamma   90.00
#
_symmetry.space_group_name_H-M   'P 1'
#
loop_
_entity.id
_entity.type
_entity.pdbx_description
1 polymer ?
#
loop_
_entity_poly.entity_id
_entity_poly.type
_entity_poly.pdbx_seq_one_letter_code
_entity_poly.pdbx_strand_id
1 'polypeptide(L)'
;MMSRVTAKRSMSVVAWGVMGGFCGLTMAAPADPLQIAGTYECSGYDRHDGAYKGVLTLTTDESASHAEQGFGAYQLTFRVETSAAPVTYSGYGAAKGQTLALYFANDDASAAKDYGIGLATLTQDQDAQGTYTTTLHKSYYQPHYMNNGVAGRGTESCVKTVAGKA
;
A
#
# COMPACT_ATOMS: atom_id res chain seq x y z
N MET A 1 -62.95 -25.25 -51.32
CA MET A 1 -61.52 -25.00 -51.06
C MET A 1 -61.30 -25.24 -49.58
N MET A 2 -60.42 -26.19 -49.22
CA MET A 2 -59.76 -26.43 -47.91
C MET A 2 -59.69 -27.92 -47.59
N SER A 3 -58.46 -28.40 -47.75
CA SER A 3 -57.92 -29.69 -47.35
C SER A 3 -57.00 -29.44 -46.15
N ARG A 4 -56.87 -30.44 -45.25
CA ARG A 4 -55.62 -30.90 -44.56
C ARG A 4 -56.01 -31.59 -43.25
N VAL A 5 -55.87 -32.91 -43.15
CA VAL A 5 -54.65 -33.73 -42.96
C VAL A 5 -54.14 -33.66 -41.52
N THR A 6 -54.32 -34.79 -40.84
CA THR A 6 -53.78 -35.19 -39.53
C THR A 6 -52.27 -35.40 -39.62
N ALA A 7 -51.48 -34.93 -38.65
CA ALA A 7 -50.06 -35.28 -38.53
C ALA A 7 -49.65 -35.59 -37.09
N LYS A 8 -48.88 -36.68 -36.97
CA LYS A 8 -48.48 -37.43 -35.78
C LYS A 8 -47.52 -36.65 -34.86
N ARG A 9 -47.66 -36.94 -33.56
CA ARG A 9 -46.70 -36.63 -32.49
C ARG A 9 -45.34 -37.26 -32.77
N SER A 10 -44.27 -36.47 -32.63
CA SER A 10 -42.89 -36.95 -32.53
C SER A 10 -42.35 -36.53 -31.17
N MET A 11 -41.89 -37.49 -30.37
CA MET A 11 -41.19 -37.26 -29.09
C MET A 11 -39.71 -37.03 -29.40
N SER A 12 -39.18 -35.87 -29.03
CA SER A 12 -37.75 -35.62 -28.97
C SER A 12 -37.30 -35.57 -27.51
N VAL A 13 -36.43 -36.50 -27.16
CA VAL A 13 -35.69 -36.54 -25.89
C VAL A 13 -34.62 -35.47 -25.96
N VAL A 14 -34.68 -34.47 -25.07
CA VAL A 14 -33.62 -33.46 -24.92
C VAL A 14 -32.74 -33.88 -23.75
N ALA A 15 -31.51 -34.31 -24.07
CA ALA A 15 -30.47 -34.61 -23.11
C ALA A 15 -30.00 -33.32 -22.44
N TRP A 16 -30.14 -33.23 -21.11
CA TRP A 16 -29.59 -32.15 -20.31
C TRP A 16 -28.08 -32.37 -20.13
N GLY A 17 -27.28 -31.63 -20.91
CA GLY A 17 -25.84 -31.52 -20.68
C GLY A 17 -25.58 -30.65 -19.45
N VAL A 18 -25.03 -31.26 -18.40
CA VAL A 18 -24.54 -30.54 -17.22
C VAL A 18 -23.30 -29.75 -17.63
N MET A 19 -23.46 -28.45 -17.87
CA MET A 19 -22.34 -27.52 -17.98
C MET A 19 -21.74 -27.33 -16.58
N GLY A 20 -20.64 -28.04 -16.33
CA GLY A 20 -19.78 -27.78 -15.17
C GLY A 20 -19.17 -26.39 -15.30
N GLY A 21 -19.73 -25.43 -14.56
CA GLY A 21 -19.17 -24.08 -14.45
C GLY A 21 -17.82 -24.14 -13.73
N PHE A 22 -16.75 -23.84 -14.45
CA PHE A 22 -15.47 -23.51 -13.85
C PHE A 22 -15.64 -22.21 -13.06
N CYS A 23 -15.87 -22.33 -11.76
CA CYS A 23 -15.77 -21.21 -10.83
C CYS A 23 -14.29 -20.86 -10.70
N GLY A 24 -13.80 -19.97 -11.56
CA GLY A 24 -12.49 -19.38 -11.41
C GLY A 24 -12.47 -18.56 -10.11
N LEU A 25 -11.70 -19.02 -9.13
CA LEU A 25 -11.33 -18.21 -7.98
C LEU A 25 -10.47 -17.05 -8.50
N THR A 26 -11.09 -15.89 -8.72
CA THR A 26 -10.33 -14.65 -8.89
C THR A 26 -9.67 -14.38 -7.54
N MET A 27 -8.36 -14.54 -7.43
CA MET A 27 -7.64 -14.00 -6.28
C MET A 27 -7.85 -12.50 -6.29
N ALA A 28 -8.66 -11.99 -5.35
CA ALA A 28 -8.78 -10.56 -5.14
C ALA A 28 -7.39 -10.05 -4.79
N ALA A 29 -6.92 -9.04 -5.54
CA ALA A 29 -5.74 -8.29 -5.11
C ALA A 29 -6.00 -7.74 -3.70
N PRO A 30 -4.98 -7.63 -2.83
CA PRO A 30 -5.15 -7.03 -1.52
C PRO A 30 -5.83 -5.67 -1.66
N ALA A 31 -6.81 -5.41 -0.81
CA ALA A 31 -7.63 -4.21 -0.87
C ALA A 31 -6.78 -3.01 -0.42
N ASP A 32 -6.15 -2.34 -1.39
CA ASP A 32 -5.51 -1.03 -1.20
C ASP A 32 -6.29 0.03 -1.97
N PRO A 33 -7.48 0.43 -1.48
CA PRO A 33 -8.38 1.33 -2.18
C PRO A 33 -7.78 2.71 -2.40
N LEU A 34 -6.79 3.11 -1.59
CA LEU A 34 -6.08 4.38 -1.72
C LEU A 34 -4.79 4.26 -2.53
N GLN A 35 -4.41 3.05 -2.96
CA GLN A 35 -3.19 2.75 -3.72
C GLN A 35 -1.88 3.17 -3.00
N ILE A 36 -1.88 3.15 -1.66
CA ILE A 36 -0.77 3.56 -0.78
C ILE A 36 0.15 2.40 -0.39
N ALA A 37 -0.36 1.18 -0.27
CA ALA A 37 0.44 0.03 0.15
C ALA A 37 1.46 -0.36 -0.92
N GLY A 38 2.66 -0.73 -0.51
CA GLY A 38 3.75 -1.14 -1.38
C GLY A 38 5.12 -0.81 -0.80
N THR A 39 6.15 -1.07 -1.60
CA THR A 39 7.54 -0.74 -1.29
C THR A 39 7.94 0.55 -1.99
N TYR A 40 8.72 1.36 -1.29
CA TYR A 40 9.15 2.69 -1.73
C TYR A 40 10.65 2.85 -1.50
N GLU A 41 11.33 3.36 -2.52
CA GLU A 41 12.72 3.82 -2.41
C GLU A 41 12.72 5.27 -1.94
N CYS A 42 13.35 5.54 -0.81
CA CYS A 42 13.32 6.84 -0.14
C CYS A 42 14.69 7.50 -0.14
N SER A 43 14.69 8.81 -0.40
CA SER A 43 15.76 9.71 0.00
C SER A 43 15.24 10.69 1.03
N GLY A 44 16.05 10.99 2.04
CA GLY A 44 15.64 11.85 3.13
C GLY A 44 16.78 12.70 3.68
N TYR A 45 16.41 13.64 4.53
CA TYR A 45 17.32 14.47 5.29
C TYR A 45 16.83 14.58 6.72
N ASP A 46 17.69 14.26 7.69
CA ASP A 46 17.48 14.49 9.11
C ASP A 46 18.38 15.63 9.58
N ARG A 47 17.89 16.43 10.53
CA ARG A 47 18.63 17.59 11.06
C ARG A 47 19.92 17.23 11.81
N HIS A 48 20.03 16.02 12.34
CA HIS A 48 21.16 15.53 13.13
C HIS A 48 22.05 14.61 12.29
N ASP A 49 21.45 13.72 11.48
CA ASP A 49 22.18 12.73 10.68
C ASP A 49 22.50 13.17 9.24
N GLY A 50 21.87 14.24 8.75
CA GLY A 50 22.02 14.70 7.39
C GLY A 50 21.27 13.84 6.38
N ALA A 51 21.80 13.73 5.17
CA ALA A 51 21.14 13.00 4.08
C ALA A 51 21.26 11.48 4.26
N TYR A 52 20.17 10.75 4.00
CA TYR A 52 20.13 9.28 4.06
C TYR A 52 19.26 8.70 2.95
N LYS A 53 19.36 7.38 2.79
CA LYS A 53 18.50 6.55 1.96
C LYS A 53 17.82 5.49 2.80
N GLY A 54 16.69 4.99 2.31
CA GLY A 54 16.03 3.86 2.94
C GLY A 54 14.93 3.26 2.08
N VAL A 55 14.41 2.13 2.55
CA VAL A 55 13.31 1.41 1.91
C VAL A 55 12.13 1.38 2.86
N LEU A 56 11.03 2.02 2.46
CA LEU A 56 9.77 2.03 3.20
C LEU A 56 8.83 0.99 2.61
N THR A 57 8.27 0.14 3.47
CA THR A 57 7.20 -0.79 3.10
C THR A 57 5.95 -0.45 3.88
N LEU A 58 4.84 -0.24 3.16
CA LEU A 58 3.51 -0.01 3.70
C LEU A 58 2.62 -1.21 3.36
N THR A 59 1.95 -1.75 4.36
CA THR A 59 0.98 -2.85 4.18
C THR A 59 -0.37 -2.41 4.71
N THR A 60 -1.43 -2.55 3.92
CA THR A 60 -2.79 -2.22 4.37
C THR A 60 -3.23 -3.17 5.48
N ASP A 61 -3.79 -2.63 6.55
CA ASP A 61 -4.63 -3.36 7.49
C ASP A 61 -6.08 -3.22 7.03
N GLU A 62 -6.53 -4.18 6.22
CA GLU A 62 -7.87 -4.18 5.63
C GLU A 62 -8.96 -4.21 6.71
N SER A 63 -8.71 -4.90 7.83
CA SER A 63 -9.68 -5.07 8.91
C SER A 63 -9.93 -3.78 9.70
N ALA A 64 -8.91 -2.91 9.76
CA ALA A 64 -8.98 -1.60 10.41
C ALA A 64 -9.27 -0.45 9.42
N SER A 65 -9.41 -0.76 8.12
CA SER A 65 -9.67 0.25 7.09
C SER A 65 -11.17 0.48 6.88
N HIS A 66 -11.54 1.72 6.58
CA HIS A 66 -12.89 2.10 6.16
C HIS A 66 -12.82 2.62 4.72
N ALA A 67 -12.53 1.68 3.81
CA ALA A 67 -12.27 1.93 2.40
C ALA A 67 -13.39 2.72 1.72
N GLU A 68 -14.63 2.35 2.01
CA GLU A 68 -15.85 2.97 1.50
C GLU A 68 -16.03 4.43 1.94
N GLN A 69 -15.34 4.83 3.02
CA GLN A 69 -15.29 6.20 3.53
C GLN A 69 -13.99 6.93 3.14
N GLY A 70 -13.14 6.29 2.33
CA GLY A 70 -11.86 6.84 1.89
C GLY A 70 -10.79 6.88 2.98
N PHE A 71 -10.91 6.04 4.02
CA PHE A 71 -9.90 5.87 5.06
C PHE A 71 -9.16 4.54 4.91
N GLY A 72 -7.84 4.57 5.13
CA GLY A 72 -7.01 3.37 5.16
C GLY A 72 -6.14 3.31 6.41
N ALA A 73 -5.96 2.11 6.96
CA ALA A 73 -5.01 1.83 8.03
C ALA A 73 -3.83 1.05 7.46
N TYR A 74 -2.61 1.35 7.94
CA TYR A 74 -1.38 0.77 7.41
C TYR A 74 -0.44 0.35 8.52
N GLN A 75 0.26 -0.76 8.32
CA GLN A 75 1.48 -1.09 9.04
C GLN A 75 2.67 -0.60 8.21
N LEU A 76 3.74 -0.18 8.89
CA LEU A 76 4.97 0.28 8.22
C LEU A 76 6.21 -0.44 8.75
N THR A 77 7.15 -0.65 7.83
CA THR A 77 8.56 -0.94 8.15
C THR A 77 9.43 -0.04 7.28
N PHE A 78 10.36 0.69 7.90
CA PHE A 78 11.30 1.55 7.22
C PHE A 78 12.73 1.17 7.56
N ARG A 79 13.48 0.72 6.56
CA ARG A 79 14.89 0.33 6.73
C ARG A 79 15.78 1.44 6.19
N VAL A 80 16.51 2.10 7.08
CA VAL A 80 17.40 3.22 6.76
C VAL A 80 18.83 2.72 6.64
N GLU A 81 19.50 3.11 5.57
CA GLU A 81 20.93 2.88 5.39
C GLU A 81 21.72 3.87 6.26
N THR A 82 22.65 3.36 7.07
CA THR A 82 23.58 4.19 7.85
C THR A 82 25.02 3.75 7.58
N SER A 83 25.99 4.55 8.01
CA SER A 83 27.42 4.23 7.86
C SER A 83 27.89 3.05 8.72
N ALA A 84 27.18 2.72 9.81
CA ALA A 84 27.53 1.64 10.72
C ALA A 84 26.79 0.34 10.37
N ALA A 85 25.46 0.38 10.43
CA ALA A 85 24.59 -0.74 10.10
C ALA A 85 23.17 -0.23 9.77
N PRO A 86 22.40 -0.93 8.93
CA PRO A 86 21.03 -0.52 8.65
C PRO A 86 20.16 -0.51 9.91
N VAL A 87 19.42 0.57 10.11
CA VAL A 87 18.47 0.73 11.22
C VAL A 87 17.06 0.44 10.69
N THR A 88 16.22 -0.21 11.50
CA THR A 88 14.84 -0.50 11.12
C THR A 88 13.89 0.21 12.07
N TYR A 89 12.87 0.83 11.50
CA TYR A 89 11.78 1.45 12.21
C TYR A 89 10.48 0.73 11.85
N SER A 90 9.69 0.39 12.85
CA SER A 90 8.35 -0.15 12.66
C SER A 90 7.29 0.81 13.19
N GLY A 91 6.05 0.65 12.74
CA GLY A 91 4.95 1.49 13.19
C GLY A 91 3.68 1.30 12.37
N TYR A 92 2.84 2.33 12.37
CA TYR A 92 1.52 2.27 11.76
C TYR A 92 1.07 3.64 11.28
N GLY A 93 0.03 3.65 10.46
CA GLY A 93 -0.50 4.86 9.85
C GLY A 93 -1.99 4.84 9.61
N ALA A 94 -2.55 6.04 9.50
CA ALA A 94 -3.92 6.27 9.08
C ALA A 94 -3.93 7.27 7.93
N ALA A 95 -4.65 6.95 6.87
CA ALA A 95 -4.78 7.79 5.68
C ALA A 95 -6.22 8.24 5.45
N LYS A 96 -6.34 9.40 4.82
CA LYS A 96 -7.58 9.88 4.20
C LYS A 96 -7.25 10.51 2.86
N GLY A 97 -7.76 9.92 1.78
CA GLY A 97 -7.40 10.36 0.42
C GLY A 97 -5.89 10.29 0.20
N GLN A 98 -5.28 11.43 -0.14
CA GLN A 98 -3.84 11.56 -0.44
C GLN A 98 -2.97 11.94 0.78
N THR A 99 -3.54 11.95 1.99
CA THR A 99 -2.80 12.29 3.20
C THR A 99 -2.64 11.06 4.08
N LEU A 100 -1.44 10.83 4.58
CA LEU A 100 -1.08 9.71 5.44
C LEU A 100 -0.35 10.23 6.69
N ALA A 101 -0.93 10.01 7.86
CA ALA A 101 -0.26 10.21 9.14
C ALA A 101 0.39 8.91 9.57
N LEU A 102 1.62 8.98 10.11
CA LEU A 102 2.44 7.85 10.49
C LEU A 102 2.95 8.02 11.92
N TYR A 103 2.97 6.94 12.68
CA TYR A 103 3.82 6.77 13.84
C TYR A 103 4.92 5.77 13.49
N PHE A 104 6.16 6.05 13.90
CA PHE A 104 7.29 5.13 13.71
C PHE A 104 8.19 5.14 14.95
N ALA A 105 8.83 4.01 15.24
CA ALA A 105 9.79 3.84 16.31
C ALA A 105 10.92 2.92 15.88
N ASN A 106 12.13 3.20 16.35
CA ASN A 106 13.29 2.35 16.14
C ASN A 106 13.08 1.00 16.82
N ASP A 107 13.36 -0.08 16.11
CA ASP A 107 13.17 -1.45 16.60
C ASP A 107 14.26 -1.87 17.60
N ASP A 108 15.38 -1.14 17.66
CA ASP A 108 16.43 -1.35 18.65
C ASP A 108 16.00 -0.80 20.02
N ALA A 109 15.88 -1.68 21.01
CA ALA A 109 15.53 -1.32 22.37
C ALA A 109 16.53 -0.35 23.03
N SER A 110 17.79 -0.32 22.59
CA SER A 110 18.79 0.66 23.06
C SER A 110 18.49 2.08 22.55
N ALA A 111 17.68 2.21 21.50
CA ALA A 111 17.24 3.46 20.90
C ALA A 111 15.74 3.75 21.17
N ALA A 112 15.18 3.30 22.31
CA ALA A 112 13.73 3.40 22.61
C ALA A 112 13.10 4.82 22.62
N LYS A 113 13.91 5.89 22.50
CA LYS A 113 13.44 7.28 22.37
C LYS A 113 13.48 7.81 20.94
N ASP A 114 13.99 7.00 20.03
CA ASP A 114 14.04 7.27 18.60
C ASP A 114 12.72 6.89 17.94
N TYR A 115 11.71 7.73 18.15
CA TYR A 115 10.38 7.58 17.61
C TYR A 115 9.80 8.93 17.23
N GLY A 116 8.80 8.94 16.37
CA GLY A 116 8.19 10.17 15.92
C GLY A 116 6.85 9.98 15.25
N ILE A 117 6.32 11.12 14.81
CA ILE A 117 5.17 11.18 13.93
C ILE A 117 5.61 11.76 12.58
N GLY A 118 5.03 11.24 11.51
CA GLY A 118 5.16 11.75 10.16
C GLY A 118 3.81 12.17 9.61
N LEU A 119 3.79 13.23 8.81
CA LEU A 119 2.69 13.55 7.93
C LEU A 119 3.22 13.49 6.50
N ALA A 120 2.55 12.70 5.67
CA ALA A 120 2.90 12.53 4.28
C ALA A 120 1.75 12.92 3.35
N THR A 121 2.11 13.51 2.22
CA THR A 121 1.24 13.71 1.08
C THR A 121 1.67 12.77 -0.03
N LEU A 122 0.70 12.07 -0.63
CA LEU A 122 0.91 11.24 -1.79
C LEU A 122 0.56 12.00 -3.07
N THR A 123 1.36 11.79 -4.10
CA THR A 123 1.06 12.20 -5.48
C THR A 123 1.10 10.99 -6.39
N GLN A 124 0.32 11.04 -7.47
CA GLN A 124 0.39 10.08 -8.56
C GLN A 124 0.64 10.82 -9.86
N ASP A 125 1.78 10.53 -10.48
CA ASP A 125 2.18 11.10 -11.75
C ASP A 125 2.10 10.03 -12.83
N GLN A 126 1.54 10.38 -13.99
CA GLN A 126 1.43 9.46 -15.13
C GLN A 126 2.46 9.86 -16.20
N ASP A 127 3.26 8.90 -16.65
CA ASP A 127 4.17 9.11 -17.78
C ASP A 127 3.42 9.08 -19.13
N ALA A 128 4.14 9.40 -20.22
CA ALA A 128 3.57 9.41 -21.57
C ALA A 128 3.13 8.01 -22.06
N GLN A 129 3.58 6.95 -21.40
CA GLN A 129 3.24 5.55 -21.67
C GLN A 129 2.04 5.08 -20.85
N GLY A 130 1.52 5.94 -19.96
CA GLY A 130 0.37 5.67 -19.12
C GLY A 130 0.70 5.02 -17.78
N THR A 131 1.98 4.86 -17.44
CA THR A 131 2.45 4.27 -16.18
C THR A 131 2.29 5.28 -15.04
N TYR A 132 1.63 4.87 -13.96
CA TYR A 132 1.53 5.69 -12.76
C TYR A 132 2.71 5.45 -11.82
N THR A 133 3.32 6.53 -11.37
CA THR A 133 4.31 6.55 -10.29
C THR A 133 3.65 7.19 -9.07
N THR A 134 3.63 6.47 -7.95
CA THR A 134 3.17 7.03 -6.68
C THR A 134 4.39 7.56 -5.91
N THR A 135 4.34 8.82 -5.51
CA THR A 135 5.38 9.45 -4.69
C THR A 135 4.79 9.85 -3.34
N LEU A 136 5.52 9.60 -2.27
CA LEU A 136 5.18 10.00 -0.91
C LEU A 136 6.19 11.04 -0.44
N HIS A 137 5.70 12.22 -0.06
CA HIS A 137 6.48 13.30 0.53
C HIS A 137 6.16 13.43 2.01
N LYS A 138 7.09 13.04 2.89
CA LYS A 138 6.90 13.03 4.34
C LYS A 138 7.67 14.18 4.99
N SER A 139 7.05 14.81 5.98
CA SER A 139 7.74 15.58 7.01
C SER A 139 7.50 14.91 8.36
N TYR A 140 8.52 14.84 9.21
CA TYR A 140 8.38 14.20 10.52
C TYR A 140 9.00 15.01 11.66
N TYR A 141 8.55 14.67 12.86
CA TYR A 141 9.02 15.22 14.12
C TYR A 141 9.24 14.08 15.13
N GLN A 142 10.42 14.08 15.76
CA GLN A 142 10.80 13.14 16.80
C GLN A 142 11.05 13.92 18.10
N PRO A 143 10.17 13.83 19.10
CA PRO A 143 10.27 14.66 20.30
C PRO A 143 11.53 14.40 21.14
N HIS A 144 12.09 13.19 21.07
CA HIS A 144 13.17 12.74 21.95
C HIS A 144 14.29 12.00 21.21
N TYR A 145 14.69 12.52 20.04
CA TYR A 145 15.70 11.90 19.17
C TYR A 145 16.88 11.33 19.99
N MET A 146 17.04 10.00 19.94
CA MET A 146 18.06 9.23 20.64
C MET A 146 18.33 9.63 22.11
N ASN A 147 17.31 10.12 22.82
CA ASN A 147 17.41 10.61 24.21
C ASN A 147 18.45 11.74 24.41
N ASN A 148 18.78 12.52 23.37
CA ASN A 148 19.80 13.57 23.45
C ASN A 148 19.29 14.93 24.00
N GLY A 149 18.01 14.99 24.41
CA GLY A 149 17.37 16.20 24.94
C GLY A 149 16.95 17.22 23.89
N VAL A 150 17.09 16.91 22.59
CA VAL A 150 16.72 17.79 21.48
C VAL A 150 15.79 17.04 20.53
N ALA A 151 14.78 17.74 20.00
CA ALA A 151 13.89 17.13 19.02
C ALA A 151 14.60 16.88 17.67
N GLY A 152 14.35 15.72 17.06
CA GLY A 152 14.67 15.38 15.68
C GLY A 152 13.58 15.87 14.72
N ARG A 153 13.96 16.10 13.47
CA ARG A 153 13.02 16.41 12.38
C ARG A 153 13.70 16.19 11.05
N GLY A 154 12.92 15.79 10.08
CA GLY A 154 13.40 15.58 8.73
C GLY A 154 12.29 15.54 7.70
N THR A 155 12.72 15.35 6.47
CA THR A 155 11.84 15.21 5.31
C THR A 155 12.28 14.03 4.47
N GLU A 156 11.33 13.35 3.84
CA GLU A 156 11.59 12.22 2.94
C GLU A 156 10.80 12.38 1.65
N SER A 157 11.39 11.92 0.55
CA SER A 157 10.74 11.71 -0.74
C SER A 157 10.92 10.24 -1.11
N CYS A 158 9.81 9.54 -1.21
CA CYS A 158 9.73 8.09 -1.36
C CYS A 158 8.98 7.76 -2.65
N VAL A 159 9.61 7.04 -3.58
CA VAL A 159 9.01 6.65 -4.86
C VAL A 159 8.60 5.18 -4.81
N LYS A 160 7.33 4.88 -5.07
CA LYS A 160 6.81 3.52 -5.06
C LYS A 160 7.51 2.71 -6.14
N THR A 161 8.13 1.60 -5.76
CA THR A 161 8.67 0.65 -6.73
C THR A 161 7.51 -0.02 -7.43
N VAL A 162 7.43 0.14 -8.75
CA VAL A 162 6.52 -0.67 -9.55
C VAL A 162 6.97 -2.13 -9.40
N ALA A 163 6.06 -3.00 -8.95
CA ALA A 163 6.30 -4.44 -8.95
C ALA A 163 6.60 -4.84 -10.40
N GLY A 164 7.87 -5.12 -10.67
CA GLY A 164 8.29 -5.65 -11.96
C GLY A 164 7.52 -6.94 -12.21
N LYS A 165 6.92 -7.04 -13.39
CA LYS A 165 6.60 -8.35 -13.99
C LYS A 165 7.83 -9.23 -13.83
N ALA A 166 7.68 -10.34 -13.10
CA ALA A 166 8.64 -11.44 -13.14
C ALA A 166 8.81 -11.93 -14.59
#